data_AF-A0A4V2W7E3-F1
#
_entry.id   AF-A0A4V2W7E3-F1
#
_cell.length_a   1.000
_cell.length_b   1.000
_cell.length_c   1.000
_cell.angle_alpha   90.00
_cell.angle_beta   90.00
_cell.angle_gamma   90.00
#
_symmetry.space_group_name_H-M   'P 1'
#
loop_
_entity.id
_entity.type
_entity.pdbx_description
1 polymer ?
#
loop_
_entity_poly.entity_id
_entity_poly.type
_entity_poly.pdbx_seq_one_letter_code
_entity_poly.pdbx_strand_id
1 'polypeptide(L)'
;MAKSDLKARPVFHRTRDSIEAHLTVVFAALAVARYLQNITGVSIKKIVSTLEPLRTIVVAIGDHEMVVEPSINEDARKLIDAINAGH
;
A
#
# COMPACT_ATOMS: atom_id res chain seq x y z
N MET A 1 37.23 2.40 18.73
CA MET A 1 36.70 1.38 17.78
C MET A 1 37.24 1.69 16.38
N ALA A 2 37.88 0.73 15.73
CA ALA A 2 38.35 0.90 14.35
C ALA A 2 37.17 0.91 13.37
N LYS A 3 37.24 1.70 12.28
CA LYS A 3 36.17 1.77 11.26
C LYS A 3 35.87 0.41 10.60
N SER A 4 36.83 -0.52 10.59
CA SER A 4 36.66 -1.90 10.12
C SER A 4 35.58 -2.65 10.89
N ASP A 5 35.51 -2.45 12.20
CA ASP A 5 34.54 -3.09 13.11
C ASP A 5 33.09 -2.69 12.79
N LEU A 6 32.91 -1.47 12.26
CA LEU A 6 31.60 -0.98 11.86
C LEU A 6 31.07 -1.73 10.64
N LYS A 7 31.93 -2.03 9.66
CA LYS A 7 31.54 -2.76 8.43
C LYS A 7 31.23 -4.23 8.69
N ALA A 8 31.78 -4.81 9.77
CA ALA A 8 31.51 -6.18 10.19
C ALA A 8 30.13 -6.36 10.88
N ARG A 9 29.41 -5.27 11.19
CA ARG A 9 28.10 -5.41 11.86
C ARG A 9 27.06 -6.02 10.92
N PRO A 10 26.17 -6.91 11.41
CA PRO A 10 25.13 -7.56 10.60
C PRO A 10 24.22 -6.59 9.83
N VAL A 11 23.95 -5.40 10.38
CA VAL A 11 23.13 -4.35 9.75
C VAL A 11 23.72 -3.86 8.41
N PHE A 12 25.05 -3.80 8.28
CA PHE A 12 25.71 -3.35 7.05
C PHE A 12 26.00 -4.48 6.05
N HIS A 13 25.74 -5.74 6.42
CA HIS A 13 25.91 -6.89 5.52
C HIS A 13 24.76 -7.05 4.51
N ARG A 14 23.61 -6.38 4.74
CA ARG A 14 22.39 -6.51 3.93
C ARG A 14 21.96 -5.19 3.30
N THR A 15 22.86 -4.21 3.21
CA THR A 15 22.55 -2.90 2.63
C THR A 15 22.12 -3.01 1.16
N ARG A 16 22.77 -3.89 0.39
CA ARG A 16 22.38 -4.15 -1.00
C ARG A 16 20.96 -4.71 -1.09
N ASP A 17 20.69 -5.79 -0.35
CA ASP A 17 19.37 -6.44 -0.30
C ASP A 17 18.27 -5.45 0.13
N SER A 18 18.58 -4.58 1.10
CA SER A 18 17.63 -3.56 1.59
C SER A 18 17.34 -2.49 0.54
N ILE A 19 18.35 -2.06 -0.23
CA ILE A 19 18.17 -1.11 -1.35
C ILE A 19 17.34 -1.76 -2.46
N GLU A 20 17.67 -2.98 -2.86
CA GLU A 20 16.96 -3.70 -3.91
C GLU A 20 15.50 -3.96 -3.52
N ALA A 21 15.23 -4.37 -2.29
CA ALA A 21 13.87 -4.54 -1.78
C ALA A 21 13.10 -3.21 -1.79
N HIS A 22 13.72 -2.12 -1.32
CA HIS A 22 13.08 -0.81 -1.30
C HIS A 22 12.74 -0.33 -2.72
N LEU A 23 13.71 -0.38 -3.64
CA LEU A 23 13.49 0.04 -5.03
C LEU A 23 12.42 -0.83 -5.69
N THR A 24 12.44 -2.15 -5.48
CA THR A 24 11.43 -3.06 -6.02
C THR A 24 10.02 -2.67 -5.57
N VAL A 25 9.82 -2.47 -4.26
CA VAL A 25 8.51 -2.09 -3.70
C VAL A 25 8.08 -0.70 -4.20
N VAL A 26 8.99 0.27 -4.20
CA VAL A 26 8.68 1.64 -4.65
C VAL A 26 8.32 1.67 -6.12
N PHE A 27 9.09 1.02 -7.00
CA PHE A 27 8.80 1.00 -8.43
C PHE A 27 7.52 0.23 -8.75
N ALA A 28 7.26 -0.90 -8.08
CA ALA A 28 6.00 -1.63 -8.23
C ALA A 28 4.81 -0.75 -7.81
N ALA A 29 4.88 -0.10 -6.65
CA ALA A 29 3.86 0.83 -6.19
C ALA A 29 3.68 2.02 -7.15
N LEU A 30 4.78 2.55 -7.70
CA LEU A 30 4.77 3.62 -8.68
C LEU A 30 4.02 3.20 -9.95
N ALA A 31 4.36 2.03 -10.50
CA ALA A 31 3.77 1.50 -11.72
C ALA A 31 2.27 1.25 -11.55
N VAL A 32 1.87 0.60 -10.46
CA VAL A 32 0.46 0.36 -10.14
C VAL A 32 -0.30 1.67 -9.99
N ALA A 33 0.25 2.64 -9.22
CA ALA A 33 -0.42 3.92 -9.02
C ALA A 33 -0.60 4.72 -10.31
N ARG A 34 0.39 4.70 -11.22
CA ARG A 34 0.30 5.37 -12.53
C ARG A 34 -0.69 4.67 -13.44
N TYR A 35 -0.69 3.35 -13.48
CA TYR A 35 -1.67 2.58 -14.23
C TYR A 35 -3.10 2.90 -13.78
N LEU A 36 -3.37 2.84 -12.47
CA LEU A 36 -4.69 3.16 -11.91
C LEU A 36 -5.10 4.60 -12.20
N GLN A 37 -4.17 5.56 -12.08
CA GLN A 37 -4.44 6.96 -12.43
C GLN A 37 -4.79 7.12 -13.92
N ASN A 38 -4.09 6.42 -14.82
CA ASN A 38 -4.32 6.51 -16.26
C ASN A 38 -5.67 5.93 -16.68
N ILE A 39 -6.06 4.77 -16.15
CA ILE A 39 -7.33 4.12 -16.53
C ILE A 39 -8.56 4.81 -15.90
N THR A 40 -8.42 5.37 -14.69
CA THR A 40 -9.53 6.01 -13.98
C THR A 40 -9.63 7.52 -14.22
N GLY A 41 -8.54 8.17 -14.65
CA GLY A 41 -8.44 9.63 -14.72
C GLY A 41 -8.41 10.33 -13.35
N VAL A 42 -8.36 9.58 -12.25
CA VAL A 42 -8.43 10.10 -10.88
C VAL A 42 -7.03 10.22 -10.29
N SER A 43 -6.80 11.25 -9.45
CA SER A 43 -5.51 11.41 -8.77
C SER A 43 -5.22 10.23 -7.83
N ILE A 44 -3.95 9.83 -7.73
CA ILE A 44 -3.50 8.76 -6.83
C ILE A 44 -3.99 9.00 -5.39
N LYS A 45 -3.94 10.24 -4.90
CA LYS A 45 -4.45 10.61 -3.57
C LYS A 45 -5.92 10.25 -3.40
N LYS A 46 -6.77 10.59 -4.38
CA LYS A 46 -8.20 10.30 -4.32
C LYS A 46 -8.45 8.79 -4.41
N ILE A 47 -7.73 8.07 -5.27
CA ILE A 47 -7.81 6.59 -5.35
C ILE A 47 -7.51 5.97 -3.98
N VAL A 48 -6.38 6.33 -3.36
CA VAL A 48 -5.99 5.80 -2.05
C VAL A 48 -7.02 6.15 -0.99
N SER A 49 -7.41 7.42 -0.85
CA SER A 49 -8.37 7.83 0.19
C SER A 49 -9.76 7.20 0.02
N THR A 50 -10.18 6.90 -1.21
CA THR A 50 -11.47 6.28 -1.50
C THR A 50 -11.47 4.79 -1.21
N LEU A 51 -10.36 4.08 -1.50
CA LEU A 51 -10.27 2.62 -1.35
C LEU A 51 -9.67 2.17 0.00
N GLU A 52 -8.87 3.00 0.67
CA GLU A 52 -8.23 2.69 1.95
C GLU A 52 -9.21 2.21 3.04
N PRO A 53 -10.42 2.79 3.19
CA PRO A 53 -11.40 2.33 4.18
C PRO A 53 -12.02 0.96 3.87
N LEU A 54 -11.81 0.41 2.67
CA LEU A 54 -12.39 -0.87 2.24
C LEU A 54 -11.62 -2.07 2.78
N ARG A 55 -11.44 -2.12 4.09
CA ARG A 55 -10.77 -3.21 4.79
C ARG A 55 -11.71 -3.76 5.85
N THR A 56 -11.78 -5.07 5.94
CA THR A 56 -12.40 -5.72 7.10
C THR A 56 -11.55 -5.42 8.32
N ILE A 57 -12.17 -4.88 9.36
CA ILE A 57 -11.50 -4.54 10.62
C ILE A 57 -12.15 -5.26 11.78
N VAL A 58 -11.37 -5.50 12.83
CA VAL A 58 -11.91 -5.94 14.13
C VAL A 58 -12.01 -4.71 15.01
N VAL A 59 -13.21 -4.45 15.53
CA VAL A 59 -13.48 -3.36 16.47
C VAL A 59 -13.72 -3.96 17.84
N ALA A 60 -12.95 -3.51 18.84
CA ALA A 60 -13.18 -3.85 20.23
C ALA A 60 -14.02 -2.75 20.91
N ILE A 61 -15.14 -3.15 21.52
CA ILE A 61 -16.03 -2.28 22.30
C ILE A 61 -16.22 -2.92 23.68
N GLY A 62 -15.50 -2.39 24.68
CA GLY A 62 -15.42 -3.04 26.00
C GLY A 62 -14.76 -4.41 25.89
N ASP A 63 -15.41 -5.43 26.43
CA ASP A 63 -14.94 -6.84 26.38
C ASP A 63 -15.43 -7.59 25.13
N HIS A 64 -16.05 -6.90 24.17
CA HIS A 64 -16.58 -7.50 22.95
C HIS A 64 -15.74 -7.12 21.72
N GLU A 65 -15.31 -8.13 20.97
CA GLU A 65 -14.73 -7.94 19.63
C GLU A 65 -15.79 -8.22 18.57
N MET A 66 -15.84 -7.36 17.55
CA MET A 66 -16.73 -7.52 16.40
C MET A 66 -15.98 -7.29 15.09
N VAL A 67 -16.18 -8.19 14.14
CA VAL A 67 -15.70 -8.01 12.77
C VAL A 67 -16.66 -7.05 12.05
N VAL A 68 -16.11 -5.97 11.50
CA VAL A 68 -16.86 -4.98 10.73
C VAL A 68 -16.42 -5.08 9.27
N GLU A 69 -17.37 -5.43 8.41
CA GLU A 69 -17.17 -5.39 6.96
C GLU A 69 -17.25 -3.94 6.45
N PRO A 70 -16.41 -3.56 5.49
CA PRO A 70 -16.43 -2.22 4.94
C PRO A 70 -17.68 -2.01 4.08
N SER A 71 -18.35 -0.88 4.27
CA SER A 71 -19.40 -0.43 3.35
C SER A 71 -18.78 0.24 2.12
N ILE A 72 -19.08 -0.29 0.94
CA ILE A 72 -18.65 0.29 -0.33
C ILE A 72 -19.67 1.35 -0.76
N ASN A 73 -19.28 2.62 -0.66
CA ASN A 73 -20.08 3.77 -1.10
C ASN A 73 -20.07 3.93 -2.64
N GLU A 74 -20.87 4.87 -3.15
CA GLU A 74 -21.05 5.07 -4.61
C GLU A 74 -19.75 5.49 -5.31
N ASP A 75 -18.96 6.38 -4.70
CA ASP A 75 -17.68 6.85 -5.25
C ASP A 75 -16.68 5.70 -5.36
N ALA A 76 -16.59 4.84 -4.33
CA ALA A 76 -15.77 3.66 -4.34
C ALA A 76 -16.22 2.65 -5.39
N ARG A 77 -17.54 2.48 -5.58
CA ARG A 77 -18.07 1.58 -6.60
C ARG A 77 -17.74 2.04 -8.01
N LYS A 78 -17.99 3.31 -8.33
CA LYS A 78 -17.61 3.91 -9.62
C LYS A 78 -16.12 3.74 -9.91
N LEU A 79 -15.28 3.90 -8.89
CA LEU A 79 -13.85 3.73 -9.04
C LEU A 79 -13.46 2.27 -9.30
N ILE A 80 -14.05 1.32 -8.57
CA ILE A 80 -13.84 -0.12 -8.79
C ILE A 80 -14.29 -0.52 -10.19
N ASP A 81 -15.45 -0.03 -10.63
CA ASP A 81 -15.98 -0.31 -11.97
C ASP A 81 -15.07 0.25 -13.06
N ALA A 82 -14.53 1.47 -12.89
CA ALA A 82 -13.56 2.05 -13.81
C ALA A 82 -12.25 1.26 -13.88
N ILE A 83 -11.78 0.70 -12.75
CA ILE A 83 -10.60 -0.16 -12.69
C ILE A 83 -10.87 -1.48 -13.45
N ASN A 84 -12.04 -2.09 -13.23
CA ASN A 84 -12.41 -3.35 -13.87
C ASN A 84 -12.70 -3.20 -15.37
N ALA A 85 -13.20 -2.04 -15.82
CA ALA A 85 -13.46 -1.75 -17.23
C ALA A 85 -12.20 -1.39 -18.03
N GLY A 86 -11.10 -1.03 -17.36
CA GLY A 86 -9.80 -0.75 -17.97
C GLY A 86 -8.96 -2.00 -18.29
N HIS A 87 -9.54 -3.19 -18.12
CA HIS A 87 -8.99 -4.50 -18.47
C HIS A 87 -9.61 -5.04 -19.76
#